data_AF-A0A7V9THN9-F1
#
_entry.id   AF-A0A7V9THN9-F1
#
_cell.length_a   1.000
_cell.length_b   1.000
_cell.length_c   1.000
_cell.angle_alpha   90.00
_cell.angle_beta   90.00
_cell.angle_gamma   90.00
#
_symmetry.space_group_name_H-M   'P 1'
#
loop_
_entity.id
_entity.type
_entity.pdbx_description
1 polymer ?
#
loop_
_entity_poly.entity_id
_entity_poly.type
_entity_poly.pdbx_seq_one_letter_code
_entity_poly.pdbx_strand_id
1 'polypeptide(L)'
;FGRFRTGLIDLRRYNRVDPESRLNFRLIAGGSLDGRALPPQRQHALGGEGSLPGYHLFSLDCGARQGLVYRPTADESANPYFPAYGCDAFALFQAEFRGKLGFRLRLDSEPWQDGANEMRGWGLDLDLAPDWVVFVDAGRGWSMDASRPDQDMAVDAGVGLLINRIGLYLAHPLTGGSGLNFFVRLGPRF
;
A
#
# COMPACT_ATOMS: atom_id res chain seq x y z
N PHE A 1 26.34 -14.04 16.70
CA PHE A 1 25.52 -12.93 16.17
C PHE A 1 25.97 -11.63 16.84
N GLY A 2 26.42 -10.65 16.06
CA GLY A 2 26.82 -9.35 16.61
C GLY A 2 25.62 -8.62 17.23
N ARG A 3 25.84 -7.86 18.31
CA ARG A 3 24.85 -6.91 18.84
C ARG A 3 24.39 -6.01 17.70
N PHE A 4 23.11 -5.70 17.55
CA PHE A 4 22.61 -4.71 16.58
C PHE A 4 21.69 -3.72 17.30
N ARG A 5 21.54 -2.50 16.76
CA ARG A 5 20.57 -1.51 17.24
C ARG A 5 19.68 -1.09 16.07
N THR A 6 18.38 -1.21 16.29
CA THR A 6 17.37 -0.78 15.33
C THR A 6 16.46 0.27 15.97
N GLY A 7 15.96 1.18 15.15
CA GLY A 7 14.97 2.17 15.53
C GLY A 7 13.90 2.25 14.47
N LEU A 8 12.70 2.65 14.90
CA LEU A 8 11.57 2.90 14.01
C LEU A 8 10.79 4.09 14.57
N ILE A 9 10.38 4.98 13.67
CA ILE A 9 9.52 6.12 13.94
C ILE A 9 8.35 6.10 12.95
N ASP A 10 7.11 6.25 13.44
CA ASP A 10 5.89 6.38 12.64
C ASP A 10 5.17 7.64 13.12
N LEU A 11 5.15 8.67 12.28
CA LEU A 11 4.50 9.94 12.51
C LEU A 11 3.26 10.04 11.63
N ARG A 12 2.11 10.32 12.24
CA ARG A 12 0.83 10.47 11.53
C ARG A 12 0.18 11.77 11.89
N ARG A 13 -0.34 12.46 10.88
CA ARG A 13 -1.07 13.72 11.06
C ARG A 13 -2.33 13.72 10.22
N TYR A 14 -3.46 13.97 10.88
CA TYR A 14 -4.77 14.03 10.25
C TYR A 14 -5.27 15.48 10.34
N ASN A 15 -5.48 16.12 9.20
CA ASN A 15 -5.91 17.51 9.12
C ASN A 15 -7.30 17.55 8.51
N ARG A 16 -8.26 18.16 9.21
CA ARG A 16 -9.57 18.46 8.65
C ARG A 16 -9.46 19.74 7.83
N VAL A 17 -9.74 19.65 6.53
CA VAL A 17 -9.67 20.81 5.62
C VAL A 17 -11.03 21.53 5.58
N ASP A 18 -12.11 20.76 5.57
CA ASP A 18 -13.49 21.26 5.64
C ASP A 18 -14.38 20.24 6.39
N PRO A 19 -15.70 20.48 6.55
CA PRO A 19 -16.57 19.56 7.27
C PRO A 19 -16.58 18.12 6.73
N GLU A 20 -16.33 17.93 5.44
CA GLU A 20 -16.47 16.69 4.69
C GLU A 20 -15.13 16.16 4.12
N SER A 21 -14.07 16.96 4.12
CA SER A 21 -12.74 16.56 3.59
C SER A 21 -11.64 16.54 4.63
N ARG A 22 -10.68 15.64 4.43
CA ARG A 22 -9.49 15.47 5.29
C ARG A 22 -8.24 15.25 4.45
N LEU A 23 -7.14 15.78 4.95
CA LEU A 23 -5.80 15.63 4.43
C LEU A 23 -4.93 14.94 5.48
N ASN A 24 -4.50 13.72 5.18
CA ASN A 24 -3.77 12.85 6.07
C ASN A 24 -2.35 12.65 5.56
N PHE A 25 -1.39 12.67 6.47
CA PHE A 25 0.01 12.43 6.20
C PHE A 25 0.53 11.34 7.13
N ARG A 26 1.41 10.49 6.59
CA ARG A 26 2.17 9.52 7.36
C ARG A 26 3.62 9.52 6.89
N LEU A 27 4.54 9.53 7.86
CA LEU A 27 5.96 9.35 7.63
C LEU A 27 6.42 8.22 8.55
N ILE A 28 6.90 7.13 7.96
CA ILE A 28 7.51 6.02 8.70
C ILE A 28 8.92 5.81 8.20
N ALA A 29 9.87 5.73 9.12
CA ALA A 29 11.27 5.44 8.82
C ALA A 29 11.84 4.52 9.88
N GLY A 30 12.77 3.68 9.50
CA GLY A 30 13.39 2.75 10.43
C GLY A 30 14.56 2.01 9.83
N GLY A 31 15.31 1.32 10.67
CA GLY A 31 16.49 0.58 10.24
C GLY A 31 17.59 0.51 11.28
N SER A 32 18.80 0.26 10.81
CA SER A 32 20.03 0.23 11.59
C SER A 32 20.37 1.62 12.13
N LEU A 33 20.60 1.72 13.45
CA LEU A 33 21.01 2.96 14.12
C LEU A 33 22.52 3.08 14.29
N ASP A 34 23.27 2.02 14.02
CA ASP A 34 24.72 1.97 14.18
C ASP A 34 25.46 1.67 12.88
N GLY A 35 24.77 1.81 11.74
CA GLY A 35 25.36 1.69 10.41
C GLY A 35 25.82 0.27 10.03
N ARG A 36 25.38 -0.75 10.78
CA ARG A 36 25.71 -2.15 10.50
C ARG A 36 24.55 -2.85 9.84
N ALA A 37 24.86 -3.81 8.97
CA ALA A 37 23.87 -4.68 8.34
C ALA A 37 22.98 -5.35 9.39
N LEU A 38 21.68 -5.27 9.18
CA LEU A 38 20.70 -5.92 10.04
C LEU A 38 20.65 -7.41 9.73
N PRO A 39 20.38 -8.27 10.72
CA PRO A 39 20.07 -9.67 10.44
C PRO A 39 18.82 -9.74 9.54
N PRO A 40 18.69 -10.76 8.66
CA PRO A 40 17.60 -10.82 7.69
C PRO A 40 16.19 -10.68 8.28
N GLN A 41 15.96 -11.19 9.50
CA GLN A 41 14.67 -11.09 10.21
C GLN A 41 14.30 -9.67 10.66
N ARG A 42 15.24 -8.72 10.56
CA ARG A 42 15.07 -7.31 10.95
C ARG A 42 15.20 -6.36 9.75
N GLN A 43 15.48 -6.89 8.56
CA GLN A 43 15.50 -6.10 7.34
C GLN A 43 14.09 -5.76 6.89
N HIS A 44 13.97 -4.69 6.10
CA HIS A 44 12.70 -4.13 5.66
C HIS A 44 12.67 -4.05 4.14
N ALA A 45 11.51 -4.31 3.55
CA ALA A 45 11.31 -4.13 2.12
C ALA A 45 10.00 -3.37 1.88
N LEU A 46 10.00 -2.56 0.82
CA LEU A 46 8.85 -1.76 0.40
C LEU A 46 8.26 -2.33 -0.90
N GLY A 47 7.03 -1.93 -1.20
CA GLY A 47 6.20 -2.49 -2.28
C GLY A 47 4.93 -3.14 -1.74
N GLY A 48 3.88 -3.14 -2.55
CA GLY A 48 2.56 -3.66 -2.20
C GLY A 48 1.69 -2.68 -1.42
N GLU A 49 0.45 -3.08 -1.15
CA GLU A 49 -0.68 -2.25 -0.71
C GLU A 49 -0.51 -1.63 0.69
N GLY A 50 0.46 -2.11 1.46
CA GLY A 50 0.83 -1.59 2.77
C GLY A 50 1.87 -0.47 2.75
N SER A 51 2.55 -0.26 1.62
CA SER A 51 3.61 0.76 1.49
C SER A 51 3.49 1.54 0.18
N LEU A 52 3.80 0.88 -0.94
CA LEU A 52 3.78 1.43 -2.29
C LEU A 52 2.84 0.57 -3.17
N PRO A 53 1.52 0.84 -3.15
CA PRO A 53 0.53 0.02 -3.85
C PRO A 53 0.70 -0.04 -5.37
N GLY A 54 1.40 0.91 -5.99
CA GLY A 54 1.72 0.87 -7.43
C GLY A 54 2.79 -0.17 -7.78
N TYR A 55 3.49 -0.73 -6.78
CA TYR A 55 4.58 -1.67 -6.96
C TYR A 55 4.23 -3.05 -6.41
N HIS A 56 4.84 -4.10 -6.98
CA HIS A 56 4.69 -5.45 -6.46
C HIS A 56 5.24 -5.58 -5.04
N LEU A 57 4.77 -6.59 -4.31
CA LEU A 57 5.28 -6.89 -2.98
C LEU A 57 6.80 -7.14 -3.04
N PHE A 58 7.55 -6.47 -2.18
CA PHE A 58 9.02 -6.54 -2.12
C PHE A 58 9.75 -6.04 -3.36
N SER A 59 9.17 -5.13 -4.16
CA SER A 59 9.89 -4.50 -5.28
C SER A 59 11.11 -3.69 -4.83
N LEU A 60 11.11 -3.14 -3.61
CA LEU A 60 12.23 -2.40 -3.04
C LEU A 60 12.84 -3.19 -1.88
N ASP A 61 13.74 -4.11 -2.18
CA ASP A 61 14.33 -5.08 -1.24
C ASP A 61 15.86 -4.98 -1.11
N CYS A 62 16.48 -3.91 -1.61
CA CYS A 62 17.94 -3.74 -1.68
C CYS A 62 18.68 -4.96 -2.26
N GLY A 63 18.11 -5.59 -3.30
CA GLY A 63 18.73 -6.72 -3.99
C GLY A 63 18.69 -8.03 -3.21
N ALA A 64 17.92 -8.11 -2.11
CA ALA A 64 17.82 -9.31 -1.29
C ALA A 64 17.39 -10.56 -2.08
N ARG A 65 16.63 -10.38 -3.18
CA ARG A 65 16.14 -11.46 -4.04
C ARG A 65 16.92 -11.64 -5.36
N GLN A 66 18.02 -10.92 -5.56
CA GLN A 66 18.78 -10.96 -6.82
C GLN A 66 19.75 -12.14 -6.91
N GLY A 67 20.14 -12.75 -5.79
CA GLY A 67 21.12 -13.83 -5.75
C GLY A 67 20.74 -14.95 -4.78
N LEU A 68 20.82 -16.19 -5.27
CA LEU A 68 20.70 -17.38 -4.45
C LEU A 68 22.07 -17.78 -3.91
N VAL A 69 22.14 -18.14 -2.63
CA VAL A 69 23.33 -18.73 -2.02
C VAL A 69 23.09 -20.21 -1.79
N TYR A 70 24.10 -21.01 -2.11
CA TYR A 70 24.10 -22.45 -1.87
C TYR A 70 24.84 -22.75 -0.58
N ARG A 71 24.33 -23.70 0.21
CA ARG A 71 25.06 -24.17 1.38
C ARG A 71 26.33 -24.90 0.91
N PRO A 72 27.50 -24.60 1.47
CA PRO A 72 28.71 -25.38 1.17
C PRO A 72 28.59 -26.74 1.86
N THR A 73 27.91 -27.68 1.21
CA THR A 73 27.86 -29.10 1.59
C THR A 73 28.40 -29.94 0.44
N ALA A 74 29.05 -31.07 0.75
CA ALA A 74 29.55 -32.03 -0.25
C ALA A 74 28.43 -32.74 -1.06
N ASP A 75 27.19 -32.33 -0.84
CA ASP A 75 25.98 -32.88 -1.42
C ASP A 75 25.41 -31.84 -2.37
N GLU A 76 25.39 -32.15 -3.67
CA GLU A 76 24.95 -31.27 -4.76
C GLU A 76 23.43 -30.95 -4.69
N SER A 77 22.71 -31.52 -3.72
CA SER A 77 21.29 -31.34 -3.46
C SER A 77 20.95 -30.16 -2.52
N ALA A 78 21.92 -29.29 -2.21
CA ALA A 78 21.72 -28.16 -1.29
C ALA A 78 20.65 -27.19 -1.82
N ASN A 79 19.52 -27.09 -1.09
CA ASN A 79 18.47 -26.12 -1.41
C ASN A 79 19.03 -24.69 -1.36
N PRO A 80 18.89 -23.90 -2.44
CA PRO A 80 19.33 -22.52 -2.46
C PRO A 80 18.48 -21.69 -1.48
N TYR A 81 19.09 -20.66 -0.89
CA TYR A 81 18.40 -19.74 0.00
C TYR A 81 18.80 -18.29 -0.27
N PHE A 82 17.92 -17.35 0.09
CA PHE A 82 18.24 -15.93 0.05
C PHE A 82 18.97 -15.55 1.34
N PRO A 83 20.17 -14.94 1.25
CA PRO A 83 20.95 -14.55 2.42
C PRO A 83 20.37 -13.32 3.13
N ALA A 84 19.46 -12.61 2.47
CA ALA A 84 18.85 -11.37 2.92
C ALA A 84 17.33 -11.40 2.71
N TYR A 85 16.63 -10.50 3.39
CA TYR A 85 15.17 -10.31 3.26
C TYR A 85 14.81 -8.94 2.68
N GLY A 86 15.64 -7.91 2.92
CA GLY A 86 15.38 -6.55 2.44
C GLY A 86 16.52 -5.58 2.76
N CYS A 87 16.19 -4.30 2.78
CA CYS A 87 17.05 -3.18 3.16
C CYS A 87 17.31 -3.12 4.68
N ASP A 88 18.45 -2.54 5.05
CA ASP A 88 18.85 -2.33 6.44
C ASP A 88 18.31 -1.01 7.02
N ALA A 89 17.89 -0.09 6.16
CA ALA A 89 17.13 1.10 6.52
C ALA A 89 16.11 1.45 5.44
N PHE A 90 15.06 2.16 5.82
CA PHE A 90 14.03 2.63 4.90
C PHE A 90 13.36 3.92 5.39
N ALA A 91 12.74 4.64 4.46
CA ALA A 91 11.82 5.73 4.72
C ALA A 91 10.65 5.64 3.75
N LEU A 92 9.44 5.91 4.26
CA LEU A 92 8.20 5.91 3.50
C LEU A 92 7.35 7.10 3.95
N PHE A 93 6.95 7.89 2.97
CA PHE A 93 6.01 8.98 3.10
C PHE A 93 4.72 8.64 2.36
N GLN A 94 3.57 8.93 2.98
CA GLN A 94 2.25 8.71 2.41
C GLN A 94 1.39 9.95 2.65
N ALA A 95 0.75 10.44 1.60
CA ALA A 95 -0.22 11.53 1.68
C ALA A 95 -1.54 11.09 1.07
N GLU A 96 -2.63 11.35 1.78
CA GLU A 96 -3.98 10.97 1.39
C GLU A 96 -4.91 12.18 1.54
N PHE A 97 -5.63 12.50 0.48
CA PHE A 97 -6.74 13.45 0.52
C PHE A 97 -8.05 12.70 0.29
N ARG A 98 -9.00 12.90 1.19
CA ARG A 98 -10.33 12.29 1.13
C ARG A 98 -11.42 13.34 1.22
N GLY A 99 -12.50 13.13 0.50
CA GLY A 99 -13.73 13.93 0.62
C GLY A 99 -14.96 13.06 0.49
N LYS A 100 -16.14 13.63 0.74
CA LYS A 100 -17.42 12.95 0.54
C LYS A 100 -17.97 13.22 -0.85
N LEU A 101 -18.59 12.21 -1.47
CA LEU A 101 -19.50 12.41 -2.58
C LEU A 101 -20.92 12.16 -2.07
N GLY A 102 -21.85 13.06 -2.36
CA GLY A 102 -23.28 12.84 -2.11
C GLY A 102 -23.95 12.32 -3.38
N PHE A 103 -24.35 11.05 -3.40
CA PHE A 103 -25.16 10.48 -4.48
C PHE A 103 -26.52 10.04 -3.97
N ARG A 104 -27.58 10.49 -4.64
CA ARG A 104 -28.93 9.98 -4.46
C ARG A 104 -29.31 9.18 -5.70
N LEU A 105 -29.43 7.86 -5.55
CA LEU A 105 -29.88 6.98 -6.61
C LEU A 105 -31.35 6.63 -6.37
N ARG A 106 -32.22 7.06 -7.30
CA ARG A 106 -33.63 6.72 -7.29
C ARG A 106 -33.96 5.90 -8.54
N LEU A 107 -34.33 4.64 -8.33
CA LEU A 107 -34.77 3.73 -9.39
C LEU A 107 -36.23 3.41 -9.13
N ASP A 108 -37.10 3.94 -9.99
CA ASP A 108 -38.53 3.67 -9.93
C ASP A 108 -38.91 2.81 -11.14
N SER A 109 -39.65 1.73 -10.91
CA SER A 109 -40.32 1.03 -12.00
C SER A 109 -41.72 1.61 -12.21
N GLU A 110 -42.09 1.84 -13.46
CA GLU A 110 -43.47 2.15 -13.80
C GLU A 110 -44.38 1.02 -13.30
N PRO A 111 -45.55 1.33 -12.70
CA PRO A 111 -46.55 0.32 -12.40
C PRO A 111 -46.93 -0.43 -13.69
N TRP A 112 -46.98 -1.76 -13.66
CA TRP A 112 -47.47 -2.54 -14.77
C TRP A 112 -48.79 -3.22 -14.40
N GLN A 113 -49.69 -3.28 -15.37
CA GLN A 113 -51.05 -3.76 -15.20
C GLN A 113 -51.17 -5.16 -15.80
N ASP A 114 -51.58 -6.14 -15.00
CA ASP A 114 -51.89 -7.50 -15.47
C ASP A 114 -53.37 -7.78 -15.21
N GLY A 115 -54.18 -7.66 -16.27
CA GLY A 115 -55.64 -7.79 -16.19
C GLY A 115 -56.31 -6.68 -15.38
N ALA A 116 -57.15 -7.04 -14.41
CA ALA A 116 -57.89 -6.10 -13.57
C ALA A 116 -57.13 -5.64 -12.31
N ASN A 117 -55.91 -6.14 -12.10
CA ASN A 117 -55.09 -5.79 -10.94
C ASN A 117 -53.92 -4.88 -11.36
N GLU A 118 -53.83 -3.73 -10.69
CA GLU A 118 -52.68 -2.84 -10.79
C GLU A 118 -51.59 -3.33 -9.81
N MET A 119 -50.49 -3.85 -10.33
CA MET A 119 -49.34 -4.19 -9.51
C MET A 119 -48.50 -2.94 -9.29
N ARG A 120 -48.30 -2.58 -8.02
CA ARG A 120 -47.42 -1.48 -7.65
C ARG A 120 -46.01 -1.73 -8.17
N GLY A 121 -45.48 -0.78 -8.94
CA GLY A 121 -44.06 -0.74 -9.28
C GLY A 121 -43.21 -0.75 -8.01
N TRP A 122 -42.00 -1.28 -8.12
CA TRP A 122 -41.02 -1.20 -7.04
C TRP A 122 -40.20 0.08 -7.19
N GLY A 123 -39.87 0.69 -6.05
CA GLY A 123 -38.97 1.84 -5.98
C GLY A 123 -37.81 1.51 -5.05
N LEU A 124 -36.59 1.76 -5.52
CA LEU A 124 -35.38 1.70 -4.71
C LEU A 124 -34.84 3.12 -4.56
N ASP A 125 -34.83 3.62 -3.32
CA ASP A 125 -34.20 4.89 -2.96
C ASP A 125 -32.95 4.59 -2.12
N LEU A 126 -31.78 4.86 -2.69
CA LEU A 126 -30.48 4.58 -2.08
C LEU A 126 -29.69 5.88 -1.99
N ASP A 127 -29.61 6.43 -0.78
CA ASP A 127 -28.67 7.50 -0.45
C ASP A 127 -27.29 6.88 -0.17
N LEU A 128 -26.38 7.01 -1.13
CA LEU A 128 -24.99 6.58 -1.01
C LEU A 128 -24.11 7.80 -0.80
N ALA A 129 -23.37 7.80 0.31
CA ALA A 129 -22.34 8.80 0.59
C ALA A 129 -20.94 8.15 0.61
N PRO A 130 -20.43 7.65 -0.53
CA PRO A 130 -19.08 7.12 -0.59
C PRO A 130 -18.06 8.24 -0.38
N ASP A 131 -16.98 7.93 0.32
CA ASP A 131 -15.84 8.83 0.36
C ASP A 131 -14.97 8.55 -0.88
N TRP A 132 -14.51 9.59 -1.54
CA TRP A 132 -13.46 9.48 -2.55
C TRP A 132 -12.11 9.74 -1.91
N VAL A 133 -11.07 9.11 -2.47
CA VAL A 133 -9.70 9.20 -1.98
C VAL A 133 -8.76 9.40 -3.15
N VAL A 134 -7.79 10.30 -2.99
CA VAL A 134 -6.60 10.38 -3.83
C VAL A 134 -5.38 10.32 -2.93
N PHE A 135 -4.33 9.66 -3.38
CA PHE A 135 -3.13 9.48 -2.57
C PHE A 135 -1.87 9.50 -3.42
N VAL A 136 -0.77 9.81 -2.76
CA VAL A 136 0.60 9.69 -3.28
C VAL A 136 1.46 9.08 -2.20
N ASP A 137 2.26 8.09 -2.57
CA ASP A 137 3.20 7.42 -1.69
C ASP A 137 4.61 7.52 -2.28
N ALA A 138 5.61 7.73 -1.43
CA ALA A 138 7.01 7.82 -1.82
C ALA A 138 7.90 7.08 -0.81
N GLY A 139 8.77 6.20 -1.27
CA GLY A 139 9.59 5.38 -0.40
C GLY A 139 10.96 5.06 -0.98
N ARG A 140 11.91 4.79 -0.08
CA ARG A 140 13.28 4.40 -0.42
C ARG A 140 13.84 3.47 0.65
N GLY A 141 14.76 2.59 0.26
CA GLY A 141 15.52 1.74 1.16
C GLY A 141 17.03 1.79 0.89
N TRP A 142 17.81 1.51 1.92
CA TRP A 142 19.28 1.51 1.90
C TRP A 142 19.84 0.20 2.49
N SER A 143 20.97 -0.23 1.94
CA SER A 143 21.76 -1.33 2.47
C SER A 143 22.96 -0.78 3.25
N MET A 144 23.24 -1.38 4.41
CA MET A 144 24.47 -1.17 5.17
C MET A 144 25.53 -2.24 4.85
N ASP A 145 25.21 -3.13 3.92
CA ASP A 145 26.14 -4.09 3.31
C ASP A 145 26.54 -3.57 1.94
N ALA A 146 27.85 -3.31 1.75
CA ALA A 146 28.40 -2.77 0.52
C ALA A 146 28.26 -3.71 -0.70
N SER A 147 27.97 -4.99 -0.48
CA SER A 147 27.71 -5.94 -1.56
C SER A 147 26.30 -5.84 -2.15
N ARG A 148 25.41 -5.08 -1.50
CA ARG A 148 24.00 -4.95 -1.89
C ARG A 148 23.67 -3.50 -2.27
N PRO A 149 22.85 -3.28 -3.30
CA PRO A 149 22.53 -1.95 -3.77
C PRO A 149 21.58 -1.22 -2.83
N ASP A 150 21.74 0.10 -2.76
CA ASP A 150 20.67 0.98 -2.30
C ASP A 150 19.56 1.04 -3.36
N GLN A 151 18.32 1.25 -2.91
CA GLN A 151 17.21 1.43 -3.82
C GLN A 151 17.09 2.90 -4.22
N ASP A 152 16.65 3.16 -5.45
CA ASP A 152 16.21 4.49 -5.86
C ASP A 152 14.89 4.85 -5.16
N MET A 153 14.57 6.14 -5.14
CA MET A 153 13.27 6.58 -4.62
C MET A 153 12.16 6.12 -5.56
N ALA A 154 11.21 5.37 -5.02
CA ALA A 154 10.00 4.96 -5.71
C ALA A 154 8.83 5.83 -5.27
N VAL A 155 7.99 6.21 -6.22
CA VAL A 155 6.81 7.05 -6.01
C VAL A 155 5.65 6.43 -6.76
N ASP A 156 4.48 6.34 -6.14
CA ASP A 156 3.24 6.01 -6.81
C ASP A 156 2.14 7.00 -6.44
N ALA A 157 1.08 6.99 -7.25
CA ALA A 157 -0.13 7.72 -6.95
C ALA A 157 -1.34 6.87 -7.30
N GLY A 158 -2.47 7.21 -6.69
CA GLY A 158 -3.69 6.49 -6.99
C GLY A 158 -4.94 7.17 -6.46
N VAL A 159 -6.04 6.51 -6.77
CA VAL A 159 -7.40 6.96 -6.46
C VAL A 159 -8.18 5.81 -5.85
N GLY A 160 -9.24 6.12 -5.13
CA GLY A 160 -10.13 5.09 -4.60
C GLY A 160 -11.47 5.61 -4.13
N LEU A 161 -12.35 4.67 -3.86
CA LEU A 161 -13.67 4.89 -3.29
C LEU A 161 -13.77 4.06 -2.01
N LEU A 162 -14.21 4.68 -0.93
CA LEU A 162 -14.47 4.04 0.34
C LEU A 162 -15.97 4.04 0.60
N ILE A 163 -16.55 2.84 0.63
CA ILE A 163 -17.95 2.61 0.97
C ILE A 163 -17.95 2.00 2.37
N ASN A 164 -18.28 2.81 3.38
CA ASN A 164 -18.26 2.44 4.79
C ASN A 164 -16.86 1.95 5.25
N ARG A 165 -16.60 0.65 5.21
CA ARG A 165 -15.32 0.03 5.60
C ARG A 165 -14.60 -0.66 4.45
N ILE A 166 -15.18 -0.72 3.26
CA ILE A 166 -14.57 -1.38 2.10
C ILE A 166 -14.06 -0.30 1.16
N GLY A 167 -12.75 -0.31 0.91
CA GLY A 167 -12.12 0.61 -0.02
C GLY A 167 -11.68 -0.12 -1.29
N LEU A 168 -12.05 0.44 -2.44
CA LEU A 168 -11.61 0.01 -3.77
C LEU A 168 -10.62 1.03 -4.29
N TYR A 169 -9.42 0.59 -4.67
CA TYR A 169 -8.33 1.49 -5.04
C TYR A 169 -7.66 1.07 -6.34
N LEU A 170 -7.15 2.07 -7.06
CA LEU A 170 -6.29 1.94 -8.20
C LEU A 170 -5.00 2.71 -7.93
N ALA A 171 -3.85 2.08 -8.11
CA ALA A 171 -2.54 2.70 -7.95
C ALA A 171 -1.68 2.52 -9.21
N HIS A 172 -0.86 3.52 -9.50
CA HIS A 172 0.06 3.51 -10.62
C HIS A 172 1.44 4.02 -10.17
N PRO A 173 2.53 3.29 -10.44
CA PRO A 173 3.87 3.76 -10.14
C PRO A 173 4.24 4.93 -11.07
N LEU A 174 4.80 5.99 -10.48
CA LEU A 174 5.24 7.20 -11.19
C LEU A 174 6.73 7.17 -11.54
N THR A 175 7.54 6.38 -10.82
CA THR A 175 8.99 6.31 -11.03
C THR A 175 9.48 4.88 -11.16
N GLY A 176 9.71 4.43 -12.39
CA GLY A 176 10.06 3.03 -12.64
C GLY A 176 8.90 2.08 -12.33
N GLY A 177 8.95 0.87 -12.89
CA GLY A 177 7.80 -0.04 -12.89
C GLY A 177 6.76 0.31 -13.94
N SER A 178 5.79 -0.57 -14.13
CA SER A 178 4.70 -0.39 -15.09
C SER A 178 3.46 -1.16 -14.62
N GLY A 179 2.30 -0.72 -15.10
CA GLY A 179 1.03 -1.36 -14.79
C GLY A 179 0.16 -0.57 -13.81
N LEU A 180 -1.11 -0.95 -13.76
CA LEU A 180 -2.10 -0.42 -12.85
C LEU A 180 -2.43 -1.52 -11.85
N ASN A 181 -2.33 -1.23 -10.55
CA ASN A 181 -2.70 -2.18 -9.52
C ASN A 181 -4.10 -1.85 -8.99
N PHE A 182 -5.02 -2.81 -9.09
CA PHE A 182 -6.33 -2.74 -8.46
C PHE A 182 -6.32 -3.57 -7.18
N PHE A 183 -6.74 -2.97 -6.06
CA PHE A 183 -6.79 -3.69 -4.80
C PHE A 183 -7.99 -3.26 -3.95
N VAL A 184 -8.40 -4.20 -3.09
CA VAL A 184 -9.49 -4.02 -2.13
C VAL A 184 -8.90 -4.02 -0.73
N ARG A 185 -9.34 -3.08 0.11
CA ARG A 185 -8.89 -2.97 1.50
C ARG A 185 -10.08 -2.91 2.44
N LEU A 186 -9.93 -3.58 3.58
CA LEU A 186 -10.82 -3.44 4.73
C LEU A 186 -10.26 -2.38 5.69
N GLY A 187 -11.02 -1.30 5.88
CA GLY A 187 -10.68 -0.17 6.72
C GLY A 187 -9.83 0.91 6.01
N PRO A 188 -9.57 2.03 6.70
CA PRO A 188 -8.77 3.14 6.16
C PRO A 188 -7.31 2.75 5.93
N ARG A 189 -6.59 3.53 5.11
CA ARG A 189 -5.18 3.30 4.79
C ARG A 189 -4.25 3.51 5.99
N PHE A 190 -4.47 4.54 6.80
CA PHE A 190 -3.75 4.77 8.04
C PHE A 190 -4.48 5.72 8.98
#